data_AF-A0A383AIL4-F1
#
_entry.id   AF-A0A383AIL4-F1
#
_cell.length_a   1.000
_cell.length_b   1.000
_cell.length_c   1.000
_cell.angle_alpha   90.00
_cell.angle_beta   90.00
_cell.angle_gamma   90.00
#
_symmetry.space_group_name_H-M   'P 1'
#
loop_
_entity.id
_entity.type
_entity.pdbx_description
1 polymer ?
#
loop_
_entity_poly.entity_id
_entity_poly.type
_entity_poly.pdbx_seq_one_letter_code
_entity_poly.pdbx_strand_id
1 'polypeptide(L)' 'MTDVTRTIGVVGTGVIGAGWAVRLLARGHDVVAWDPAQGAEERLRAAVEWAWPSATRLGLFPGADRSRLE' A
#
# COMPACT_ATOMS: atom_id res chain seq x y z
N MET A 1 6.95 19.90 10.51
CA MET A 1 6.57 19.74 9.10
C MET A 1 5.25 19.00 9.08
N THR A 2 4.18 19.61 8.57
CA THR A 2 2.91 18.91 8.36
C THR A 2 3.12 17.91 7.23
N ASP A 3 3.10 16.62 7.55
CA ASP A 3 3.19 15.58 6.53
C ASP A 3 1.88 15.61 5.72
N VAL A 4 1.97 16.00 4.46
CA VAL A 4 0.79 16.10 3.59
C VAL A 4 0.47 14.71 3.07
N THR A 5 -0.64 14.15 3.56
CA THR A 5 -1.26 12.97 2.95
C THR A 5 -1.61 13.27 1.49
N ARG A 6 -1.29 12.32 0.60
CA ARG A 6 -1.67 12.33 -0.80
C ARG A 6 -2.35 11.02 -1.16
N THR A 7 -3.26 11.07 -2.11
CA THR A 7 -3.82 9.89 -2.78
C THR A 7 -2.96 9.55 -3.99
N ILE A 8 -2.50 8.30 -4.08
CA ILE A 8 -1.56 7.87 -5.11
C ILE A 8 -2.13 6.65 -5.83
N GLY A 9 -2.21 6.75 -7.16
CA GLY A 9 -2.66 5.66 -8.03
C GLY A 9 -1.55 4.63 -8.27
N VAL A 10 -1.87 3.34 -8.16
CA VAL A 10 -1.00 2.21 -8.55
C VAL A 10 -1.69 1.40 -9.63
N VAL A 11 -1.14 1.40 -10.84
CA VAL A 11 -1.63 0.62 -11.98
C VAL A 11 -0.76 -0.62 -12.15
N GLY A 12 -1.37 -1.80 -12.00
CA GLY A 12 -0.69 -3.08 -11.93
C GLY A 12 -0.31 -3.44 -10.49
N THR A 13 -0.81 -4.57 -10.01
CA THR A 13 -0.75 -5.02 -8.61
C THR A 13 0.05 -6.32 -8.44
N GLY A 14 0.88 -6.66 -9.43
CA GLY A 14 1.91 -7.68 -9.28
C GLY A 14 2.96 -7.32 -8.23
N VAL A 15 4.05 -8.10 -8.16
CA VAL A 15 5.09 -7.97 -7.11
C VAL A 15 5.57 -6.53 -6.89
N ILE A 16 5.85 -5.80 -7.97
CA ILE A 16 6.33 -4.41 -7.90
C ILE A 16 5.22 -3.45 -7.42
N GLY A 17 4.01 -3.60 -7.95
CA GLY A 17 2.86 -2.77 -7.57
C GLY A 17 2.50 -2.94 -6.10
N ALA A 18 2.41 -4.17 -5.62
CA ALA A 18 2.18 -4.46 -4.20
C ALA A 18 3.30 -3.90 -3.30
N GLY A 19 4.56 -4.00 -3.76
CA GLY A 19 5.70 -3.41 -3.07
C GLY A 19 5.63 -1.88 -2.97
N TRP A 20 5.07 -1.20 -3.97
CA TRP A 20 4.81 0.24 -3.91
C TRP A 20 3.63 0.57 -3.01
N ALA A 21 2.51 -0.15 -3.12
CA ALA A 21 1.34 0.04 -2.26
C ALA A 21 1.74 0.00 -0.77
N VAL A 22 2.47 -1.04 -0.35
CA VAL A 22 2.96 -1.18 1.04
C VAL A 22 3.83 0.01 1.47
N ARG A 23 4.74 0.47 0.61
CA ARG A 23 5.62 1.61 0.93
C ARG A 23 4.85 2.92 1.05
N LEU A 24 3.86 3.14 0.21
CA LEU A 24 3.03 4.35 0.24
C LEU A 24 2.13 4.37 1.49
N LEU A 25 1.49 3.25 1.79
CA LEU A 25 0.69 3.08 3.02
C LEU A 25 1.56 3.26 4.27
N ALA A 26 2.77 2.68 4.30
CA ALA A 26 3.72 2.85 5.40
C ALA A 26 4.22 4.30 5.57
N ARG A 27 4.07 5.14 4.54
CA ARG A 27 4.37 6.58 4.56
C ARG A 27 3.16 7.46 4.88
N GLY A 28 2.01 6.89 5.19
CA GLY A 28 0.80 7.64 5.56
C GLY A 28 0.07 8.27 4.37
N HIS A 29 0.21 7.69 3.18
CA HIS A 29 -0.52 8.06 1.98
C HIS A 29 -1.70 7.11 1.74
N ASP A 30 -2.74 7.62 1.08
CA ASP A 30 -3.83 6.80 0.55
C ASP A 30 -3.39 6.18 -0.77
N VAL A 31 -3.77 4.93 -1.03
CA VAL A 31 -3.45 4.21 -2.26
C VAL A 31 -4.73 3.78 -2.94
N VAL A 32 -4.88 4.14 -4.21
CA VAL A 32 -5.92 3.61 -5.10
C VAL A 32 -5.26 2.69 -6.11
N ALA A 33 -5.63 1.42 -6.14
CA ALA A 33 -4.99 0.42 -6.99
C ALA A 33 -5.93 -0.11 -8.08
N TRP A 34 -5.38 -0.39 -9.25
CA TRP A 34 -6.13 -1.01 -10.34
C TRP A 34 -5.31 -2.07 -11.07
N ASP A 35 -5.95 -3.19 -11.42
CA ASP A 35 -5.38 -4.29 -12.18
C ASP A 35 -6.51 -5.06 -12.89
N PRO A 36 -6.36 -5.43 -14.18
CA PRO A 36 -7.41 -6.13 -14.90
C PRO A 36 -7.50 -7.62 -14.55
N ALA A 37 -6.52 -8.19 -13.84
CA ALA A 37 -6.51 -9.61 -13.54
C ALA A 37 -7.61 -9.97 -12.52
N GLN A 38 -8.32 -11.08 -12.76
CA GLN A 38 -9.29 -11.60 -11.81
C GLN A 38 -8.64 -11.86 -10.44
N GLY A 39 -9.32 -11.45 -9.37
CA GLY A 39 -8.84 -11.62 -8.01
C GLY A 39 -7.62 -10.77 -7.65
N ALA A 40 -7.36 -9.67 -8.38
CA ALA A 40 -6.22 -8.82 -8.11
C ALA A 40 -6.34 -8.08 -6.77
N GLU A 41 -7.55 -7.62 -6.42
CA GLU A 41 -7.79 -6.93 -5.15
C GLU A 41 -7.44 -7.81 -3.95
N GLU A 42 -7.96 -9.04 -3.91
CA GLU A 42 -7.72 -9.98 -2.81
C GLU A 42 -6.23 -10.34 -2.70
N ARG A 43 -5.57 -10.54 -3.84
CA ARG A 43 -4.13 -10.80 -3.88
C ARG A 43 -3.31 -9.61 -3.40
N LEU A 44 -3.67 -8.39 -3.77
CA LEU A 44 -3.00 -7.18 -3.32
C LEU A 44 -3.17 -7.00 -1.80
N ARG A 45 -4.40 -7.15 -1.29
CA ARG A 45 -4.68 -7.06 0.15
C ARG A 45 -3.90 -8.12 0.92
N ALA A 46 -3.86 -9.37 0.45
CA ALA A 46 -3.06 -10.42 1.05
C ALA A 46 -1.55 -10.10 1.03
N ALA A 47 -1.03 -9.54 -0.07
CA ALA A 47 0.37 -9.13 -0.17
C ALA A 47 0.71 -7.99 0.80
N VAL A 48 -0.21 -7.02 0.97
CA VAL A 48 -0.06 -5.93 1.93
C VAL A 48 -0.03 -6.47 3.36
N GLU A 49 -0.96 -7.35 3.72
CA GLU A 49 -1.00 -8.01 5.03
C GLU A 49 0.29 -8.79 5.30
N TRP A 50 0.74 -9.58 4.33
CA TRP A 50 1.96 -10.38 4.44
C TRP A 50 3.23 -9.53 4.58
N ALA A 51 3.32 -8.41 3.87
CA ALA A 51 4.49 -7.53 3.88
C ALA A 51 4.51 -6.55 5.06
N TRP A 52 3.37 -6.27 5.69
CA TRP A 52 3.24 -5.26 6.74
C TRP A 52 4.17 -5.45 7.96
N PRO A 53 4.39 -6.68 8.47
CA PRO A 53 5.35 -6.89 9.54
C PRO A 53 6.77 -6.41 9.17
N SER A 54 7.16 -6.54 7.89
CA SER A 54 8.44 -6.06 7.40
C SER A 54 8.47 -4.53 7.32
N ALA A 55 7.40 -3.89 6.84
CA ALA A 55 7.27 -2.43 6.87
C ALA A 55 7.33 -1.88 8.31
N THR A 56 6.70 -2.57 9.26
CA THR A 56 6.72 -2.22 10.68
C THR A 56 8.13 -2.30 11.27
N ARG A 57 8.91 -3.35 10.95
CA ARG A 57 10.31 -3.47 11.38
C ARG A 57 11.23 -2.39 10.79
N LEU A 58 10.92 -1.89 9.60
CA LEU A 58 11.66 -0.80 8.95
C LEU A 58 11.26 0.59 9.48
N GLY A 59 10.18 0.69 10.25
CA GLY A 59 9.63 1.92 10.78
C GLY A 59 8.48 2.46 9.94
N LEU A 60 7.43 2.90 10.63
CA LEU A 60 6.24 3.51 10.03
C LEU A 60 6.25 5.02 10.25
N PHE A 61 5.73 5.76 9.27
CA PHE A 61 5.52 7.19 9.40
C PHE A 61 4.17 7.47 10.08
N PRO A 62 3.98 8.67 10.66
CA PRO A 62 2.67 9.10 11.14
C PRO A 62 1.57 8.92 10.08
N GLY A 63 0.42 8.38 10.50
CA GLY A 63 -0.72 8.13 9.61
C GLY A 63 -0.61 6.89 8.73
N ALA A 64 0.43 6.06 8.91
CA ALA A 64 0.54 4.77 8.24
C ALA A 64 -0.60 3.83 8.64
N ASP A 65 -1.35 3.34 7.65
CA ASP A 65 -2.47 2.44 7.86
C ASP A 65 -2.75 1.64 6.57
N ARG A 66 -2.94 0.32 6.71
CA ARG A 66 -3.26 -0.59 5.61
C ARG A 66 -4.70 -0.45 5.11
N SER A 67 -5.59 0.06 5.97
CA SER A 67 -7.01 0.26 5.62
C SER A 67 -7.20 1.35 4.55
N ARG A 68 -6.17 2.17 4.31
CA ARG A 68 -6.13 3.27 3.33
C ARG A 68 -5.81 2.79 1.91
N LEU A 69 -6.05 1.51 1.64
CA LEU A 69 -5.93 0.88 0.33
C LEU A 69 -7.34 0.67 -0.25
N GLU A 70 -7.61 1.41 -1.32
CA GLU A 70 -8.80 1.30 -2.17
C GLU A 70 -8.49 0.48 -3.41
#